data_AF-A0A0C9TET3-F1
#
_entry.id   AF-A0A0C9TET3-F1
#
_cell.length_a   1.000
_cell.length_b   1.000
_cell.length_c   1.000
_cell.angle_alpha   90.00
_cell.angle_beta   90.00
_cell.angle_gamma   90.00
#
_symmetry.space_group_name_H-M   'P 1'
#
loop_
_entity.id
_entity.type
_entity.pdbx_description
1 polymer ?
#
loop_
_entity_poly.entity_id
_entity_poly.type
_entity_poly.pdbx_seq_one_letter_code
_entity_poly.pdbx_strand_id
1 'polypeptide(L)'
;NPRQFRRKLRTSPDVFSALVEKINDHDIFMNNSNNPQMPVWIQLAIFLNGAGHYGNTATSQDMAEWAGVSVGTVHNCYKRVMVAILHHHDAVIHFNPTREDDRQEQENSKVWVESKTCVEWRNSFLCVDGTPFNLFQKPGWHGEGFFDRKSRPSLSNQVRSSSF
;
A
#
# COMPACT_ATOMS: atom_id res chain seq x y z
N ASN A 1 -14.74 17.16 -3.22
CA ASN A 1 -13.90 17.75 -2.14
C ASN A 1 -12.62 16.90 -1.97
N PRO A 2 -11.43 17.40 -2.37
CA PRO A 2 -10.18 16.63 -2.35
C PRO A 2 -9.76 16.11 -0.98
N ARG A 3 -10.04 16.85 0.11
CA ARG A 3 -9.71 16.41 1.48
C ARG A 3 -10.54 15.21 1.91
N GLN A 4 -11.84 15.20 1.59
CA GLN A 4 -12.71 14.07 1.89
C GLN A 4 -12.33 12.84 1.06
N PHE A 5 -11.98 13.03 -0.21
CA PHE A 5 -11.49 11.98 -1.10
C PHE A 5 -10.24 11.32 -0.53
N ARG A 6 -9.22 12.11 -0.19
CA ARG A 6 -7.97 11.60 0.41
C ARG A 6 -8.20 10.94 1.76
N ARG A 7 -9.11 11.47 2.59
CA ARG A 7 -9.45 10.84 3.87
C ARG A 7 -10.08 9.45 3.68
N LYS A 8 -10.94 9.28 2.68
CA LYS A 8 -11.66 8.03 2.43
C LYS A 8 -10.83 7.01 1.65
N LEU A 9 -10.22 7.42 0.54
CA LEU A 9 -9.50 6.51 -0.37
C LEU A 9 -7.99 6.50 -0.15
N ARG A 10 -7.48 7.28 0.81
CA ARG A 10 -6.04 7.40 1.16
C ARG A 10 -5.12 7.83 0.01
N THR A 11 -5.69 8.30 -1.10
CA THR A 11 -4.96 8.77 -2.29
C THR A 11 -5.46 10.14 -2.77
N SER A 12 -4.71 10.84 -3.61
CA SER A 12 -5.18 12.05 -4.28
C SER A 12 -6.05 11.72 -5.49
N PRO A 13 -6.93 12.62 -5.94
CA PRO A 13 -7.72 12.42 -7.16
C PRO A 13 -6.85 12.14 -8.39
N ASP A 14 -5.73 12.83 -8.55
CA ASP A 14 -4.86 12.66 -9.74
C ASP A 14 -4.21 11.27 -9.78
N VAL A 15 -3.70 10.80 -8.63
CA VAL A 15 -3.14 9.45 -8.52
C VAL A 15 -4.22 8.40 -8.72
N PHE A 16 -5.43 8.63 -8.21
CA PHE A 16 -6.55 7.73 -8.43
C PHE A 16 -6.91 7.62 -9.92
N SER A 17 -7.02 8.74 -10.63
CA SER A 17 -7.29 8.73 -12.07
C SER A 17 -6.20 7.99 -12.85
N ALA A 18 -4.93 8.25 -12.54
CA ALA A 18 -3.81 7.54 -13.16
C ALA A 18 -3.85 6.04 -12.89
N LEU A 19 -4.24 5.61 -11.69
CA LEU A 19 -4.42 4.18 -11.36
C LEU A 19 -5.57 3.56 -12.16
N VAL A 20 -6.70 4.27 -12.28
CA VAL A 20 -7.83 3.81 -13.10
C VAL A 20 -7.38 3.61 -14.54
N GLU A 21 -6.77 4.62 -15.15
CA GLU A 21 -6.24 4.54 -16.52
C GLU A 21 -5.28 3.36 -16.69
N LYS A 22 -4.40 3.13 -15.71
CA LYS A 22 -3.41 2.04 -15.76
C LYS A 22 -4.04 0.65 -15.79
N ILE A 23 -5.13 0.44 -15.05
CA ILE A 23 -5.75 -0.88 -14.88
C ILE A 23 -7.01 -1.08 -15.72
N ASN A 24 -7.53 -0.03 -16.37
CA ASN A 24 -8.83 -0.04 -17.04
C ASN A 24 -8.94 -1.09 -18.14
N ASP A 25 -7.83 -1.34 -18.85
CA ASP A 25 -7.80 -2.22 -20.02
C ASP A 25 -7.55 -3.70 -19.64
N HIS A 26 -7.48 -4.02 -18.35
CA HIS A 26 -7.24 -5.39 -17.90
C HIS A 26 -8.49 -6.28 -18.11
N ASP A 27 -8.33 -7.42 -18.78
CA ASP A 27 -9.41 -8.35 -19.19
C ASP A 27 -10.35 -8.78 -18.06
N ILE A 28 -9.86 -8.81 -16.81
CA ILE A 28 -10.68 -9.12 -15.62
C ILE A 28 -11.87 -8.17 -15.42
N PHE A 29 -11.80 -6.96 -15.99
CA PHE A 29 -12.89 -5.97 -15.96
C PHE A 29 -13.88 -6.12 -17.13
N MET A 30 -13.56 -7.00 -18.09
CA MET A 30 -14.43 -7.33 -19.20
C MET A 30 -15.29 -8.55 -18.82
N ASN A 31 -16.52 -8.61 -19.33
CA ASN A 31 -17.37 -9.79 -19.21
C ASN A 31 -18.09 -10.05 -20.53
N ASN A 32 -18.39 -11.31 -20.82
CA ASN A 32 -19.15 -11.71 -22.00
C ASN A 32 -20.65 -11.82 -21.71
N SER A 33 -21.17 -10.97 -20.83
CA SER A 33 -22.58 -10.98 -20.42
C SER A 33 -23.32 -9.77 -20.97
N ASN A 34 -24.65 -9.88 -21.04
CA ASN A 34 -25.52 -8.75 -21.42
C ASN A 34 -25.65 -7.69 -20.31
N ASN A 35 -25.04 -7.92 -19.14
CA ASN A 35 -25.08 -6.99 -18.01
C ASN A 35 -23.75 -6.23 -17.94
N PRO A 36 -23.79 -4.89 -17.98
CA PRO A 36 -22.57 -4.08 -17.91
C PRO A 36 -21.84 -4.36 -16.59
N GLN A 37 -20.52 -4.57 -16.67
CA GLN A 37 -19.71 -4.66 -15.47
C GLN A 37 -19.67 -3.30 -14.77
N MET A 38 -19.60 -3.30 -13.44
CA MET A 38 -19.37 -2.09 -12.67
C MET A 38 -18.12 -1.36 -13.17
N PRO A 39 -18.16 -0.03 -13.38
CA PRO A 39 -17.00 0.73 -13.83
C PRO A 39 -15.76 0.51 -12.95
N VAL A 40 -14.58 0.43 -13.57
CA VAL A 40 -13.29 0.14 -12.91
C VAL A 40 -13.00 1.11 -11.78
N TRP A 41 -13.26 2.40 -11.98
CA TRP A 41 -13.08 3.42 -10.95
C TRP A 41 -13.96 3.19 -9.72
N ILE A 42 -15.18 2.66 -9.86
CA ILE A 42 -16.03 2.32 -8.70
C ILE A 42 -15.43 1.13 -7.97
N GLN A 43 -15.01 0.09 -8.70
CA GLN A 43 -14.38 -1.09 -8.10
C GLN A 43 -13.11 -0.72 -7.33
N LEU A 44 -12.28 0.16 -7.90
CA LEU A 44 -11.07 0.69 -7.27
C LEU A 44 -11.39 1.53 -6.02
N ALA A 45 -12.43 2.38 -6.07
CA ALA A 45 -12.85 3.17 -4.91
C ALA A 45 -13.32 2.27 -3.75
N ILE A 46 -14.08 1.21 -4.04
CA ILE A 46 -14.51 0.22 -3.04
C ILE A 46 -13.28 -0.46 -2.42
N PHE A 47 -12.34 -0.92 -3.25
CA PHE A 47 -11.11 -1.56 -2.79
C PHE A 47 -10.28 -0.62 -1.91
N LEU A 48 -10.02 0.61 -2.35
CA LEU A 48 -9.19 1.57 -1.62
C LEU A 48 -9.83 2.06 -0.32
N ASN A 49 -11.15 2.29 -0.31
CA ASN A 49 -11.86 2.65 0.91
C ASN A 49 -11.70 1.53 1.95
N GLY A 50 -11.87 0.27 1.54
CA GLY A 50 -11.72 -0.88 2.43
C GLY A 50 -10.28 -1.13 2.88
N ALA A 51 -9.31 -1.09 1.96
CA ALA A 51 -7.89 -1.25 2.29
C ALA A 51 -7.34 -0.13 3.20
N GLY A 52 -7.96 1.06 3.16
CA GLY A 52 -7.60 2.21 3.98
C GLY A 52 -8.05 2.14 5.45
N HIS A 53 -8.84 1.14 5.83
CA HIS A 53 -9.27 0.88 7.21
C HIS A 53 -8.55 -0.36 7.74
N TYR A 54 -7.58 -0.17 8.64
CA TYR A 54 -6.89 -1.27 9.32
C TYR A 54 -7.62 -1.62 10.63
N GLY A 55 -8.02 -2.88 10.81
CA GLY A 55 -8.72 -3.39 12.00
C GLY A 55 -10.14 -3.88 11.72
N ASN A 56 -10.79 -4.49 12.72
CA ASN A 56 -12.14 -5.12 12.65
C ASN A 56 -13.30 -4.16 12.27
N THR A 57 -13.01 -2.93 11.84
CA THR A 57 -13.98 -1.83 11.68
C THR A 57 -14.46 -1.63 10.25
N ALA A 58 -13.92 -2.36 9.26
CA ALA A 58 -14.38 -2.32 7.87
C ALA A 58 -14.65 -3.74 7.36
N THR A 59 -15.82 -4.27 7.73
CA THR A 59 -16.30 -5.53 7.19
C THR A 59 -16.73 -5.36 5.73
N SER A 60 -16.82 -6.46 4.97
CA SER A 60 -17.42 -6.41 3.62
C SER A 60 -18.86 -5.88 3.64
N GLN A 61 -19.55 -6.01 4.78
CA GLN A 61 -20.90 -5.48 4.99
C GLN A 61 -20.89 -3.94 5.03
N ASP A 62 -19.95 -3.33 5.77
CA ASP A 62 -19.81 -1.87 5.83
C ASP A 62 -19.52 -1.27 4.45
N MET A 63 -18.70 -1.97 3.65
CA MET A 63 -18.39 -1.55 2.27
C MET A 63 -19.58 -1.72 1.33
N ALA A 64 -20.35 -2.78 1.51
CA ALA A 64 -21.58 -3.05 0.76
C ALA A 64 -22.62 -1.95 1.02
N GLU A 65 -22.82 -1.60 2.29
CA GLU A 65 -23.70 -0.50 2.71
C GLU A 65 -23.22 0.85 2.19
N TRP A 66 -21.92 1.14 2.29
CA TRP A 66 -21.33 2.38 1.80
C TRP A 66 -21.48 2.55 0.28
N ALA A 67 -21.27 1.48 -0.48
CA ALA A 67 -21.33 1.50 -1.94
C ALA A 67 -22.74 1.23 -2.51
N GLY A 68 -23.70 0.83 -1.67
CA GLY A 68 -25.06 0.46 -2.10
C GLY A 68 -25.10 -0.81 -2.96
N VAL A 69 -24.28 -1.81 -2.63
CA VAL A 69 -24.11 -3.05 -3.42
C VAL A 69 -24.21 -4.29 -2.53
N SER A 70 -24.26 -5.48 -3.12
CA SER A 70 -24.19 -6.72 -2.33
C SER A 70 -22.78 -6.98 -1.79
N VAL A 71 -22.67 -7.72 -0.69
CA VAL A 71 -21.38 -8.20 -0.15
C VAL A 71 -20.59 -9.00 -1.20
N GLY A 72 -21.27 -9.84 -1.99
CA GLY A 72 -20.64 -10.57 -3.09
C GLY A 72 -20.03 -9.65 -4.16
N THR A 73 -20.67 -8.50 -4.42
CA THR A 73 -20.14 -7.48 -5.32
C THR A 73 -18.85 -6.86 -4.76
N VAL A 74 -18.80 -6.56 -3.46
CA VAL A 74 -17.57 -6.07 -2.80
C VAL A 74 -16.42 -7.06 -2.97
N HIS A 75 -16.66 -8.34 -2.67
CA HIS A 75 -15.64 -9.38 -2.85
C HIS A 75 -15.13 -9.48 -4.29
N ASN A 76 -16.04 -9.38 -5.27
CA ASN A 76 -15.67 -9.36 -6.68
C ASN A 76 -14.82 -8.13 -7.04
N CYS A 77 -15.18 -6.94 -6.55
CA CYS A 77 -14.38 -5.73 -6.76
C CYS A 77 -12.96 -5.91 -6.22
N TYR A 78 -12.82 -6.43 -5.00
CA TYR A 78 -11.51 -6.68 -4.39
C TYR A 78 -10.67 -7.63 -5.23
N LYS A 79 -11.24 -8.79 -5.59
CA LYS A 79 -10.54 -9.80 -6.39
C LYS A 79 -10.05 -9.22 -7.72
N ARG A 80 -10.93 -8.50 -8.44
CA ARG A 80 -10.61 -7.93 -9.75
C ARG A 80 -9.52 -6.86 -9.65
N VAL A 81 -9.66 -5.92 -8.71
CA VAL A 81 -8.68 -4.86 -8.49
C VAL A 81 -7.34 -5.44 -8.04
N MET A 82 -7.32 -6.41 -7.13
CA MET A 82 -6.07 -7.06 -6.70
C MET A 82 -5.37 -7.75 -7.86
N VAL A 83 -6.09 -8.51 -8.69
CA VAL A 83 -5.51 -9.16 -9.88
C VAL A 83 -4.93 -8.13 -10.84
N ALA A 84 -5.67 -7.07 -11.15
CA ALA A 84 -5.20 -6.04 -12.07
C ALA A 84 -3.98 -5.25 -11.53
N ILE A 85 -3.96 -4.94 -10.22
CA ILE A 85 -2.80 -4.29 -9.59
C ILE A 85 -1.58 -5.22 -9.61
N LEU A 86 -1.76 -6.50 -9.23
CA LEU A 86 -0.67 -7.48 -9.19
C LEU A 86 -0.11 -7.78 -10.58
N HIS A 87 -0.90 -7.63 -11.64
CA HIS A 87 -0.42 -7.75 -13.01
C HIS A 87 0.72 -6.77 -13.33
N HIS A 88 0.77 -5.61 -12.66
CA HIS A 88 1.84 -4.63 -12.82
C HIS A 88 3.02 -4.81 -11.86
N HIS A 89 2.98 -5.81 -10.97
CA HIS A 89 3.97 -5.98 -9.90
C HIS A 89 5.40 -5.96 -10.43
N ASP A 90 5.72 -6.85 -11.38
CA ASP A 90 7.10 -7.02 -11.87
C ASP A 90 7.57 -5.84 -12.75
N ALA A 91 6.63 -5.04 -13.26
CA ALA A 91 6.92 -3.84 -14.04
C ALA A 91 7.14 -2.59 -13.18
N VAL A 92 6.73 -2.62 -11.90
CA VAL A 92 6.79 -1.45 -10.99
C VAL A 92 7.70 -1.71 -9.80
N ILE A 93 7.75 -2.93 -9.29
CA ILE A 93 8.55 -3.34 -8.14
C ILE A 93 9.60 -4.33 -8.63
N HIS A 94 10.71 -3.80 -9.13
CA HIS A 94 11.86 -4.57 -9.55
C HIS A 94 13.16 -3.98 -9.01
N PHE A 95 14.11 -4.85 -8.66
CA PHE A 95 15.42 -4.49 -8.08
C PHE A 95 16.53 -5.28 -8.77
N ASN A 96 16.55 -5.26 -10.10
CA ASN A 96 17.52 -5.98 -10.89
C ASN A 96 18.86 -5.19 -10.93
N PRO A 97 19.95 -5.72 -10.34
CA PRO A 97 21.23 -5.02 -10.29
C PRO A 97 21.91 -4.87 -11.67
N THR A 98 21.43 -5.57 -12.70
CA THR A 98 21.94 -5.44 -14.08
C THR A 98 21.29 -4.29 -14.85
N ARG A 99 20.21 -3.71 -14.32
CA ARG A 99 19.46 -2.61 -14.93
C ARG A 99 19.96 -1.28 -14.38
N GLU A 100 20.28 -0.33 -15.25
CA GLU A 100 20.82 0.96 -14.83
C GLU A 100 19.78 1.82 -14.12
N ASP A 101 18.55 1.80 -14.61
CA ASP A 101 17.41 2.49 -14.01
C ASP A 101 17.15 2.00 -12.57
N ASP A 102 17.13 0.68 -12.34
CA ASP A 102 16.95 0.10 -11.00
C ASP A 102 18.05 0.54 -10.02
N ARG A 103 19.31 0.54 -10.49
CA ARG A 103 20.46 0.99 -9.68
C ARG A 103 20.32 2.47 -9.33
N GLN A 104 19.93 3.30 -10.30
CA GLN A 104 19.77 4.73 -10.11
C GLN A 104 18.60 5.05 -9.15
N GLU A 105 17.46 4.36 -9.28
CA GLU A 105 16.33 4.52 -8.36
C GLU A 105 16.66 4.07 -6.94
N GLN A 106 17.38 2.95 -6.80
CA GLN A 106 17.89 2.49 -5.52
C GLN A 106 18.80 3.54 -4.90
N GLU A 107 19.75 4.08 -5.66
CA GLU A 107 20.68 5.07 -5.15
C GLU A 107 19.99 6.39 -4.77
N ASN A 108 19.03 6.85 -5.58
CA ASN A 108 18.21 8.01 -5.25
C ASN A 108 17.43 7.81 -3.94
N SER A 109 16.88 6.62 -3.74
CA SER A 109 16.18 6.25 -2.50
C SER A 109 17.12 6.23 -1.30
N LYS A 110 18.34 5.71 -1.46
CA LYS A 110 19.39 5.71 -0.43
C LYS A 110 19.81 7.14 -0.04
N VAL A 111 20.06 8.00 -1.03
CA VAL A 111 20.38 9.43 -0.82
C VAL A 111 19.23 10.12 -0.09
N TRP A 112 17.98 9.85 -0.48
CA TRP A 112 16.82 10.42 0.18
C TRP A 112 16.73 9.96 1.64
N VAL A 113 16.89 8.67 1.95
CA VAL A 113 16.88 8.18 3.33
C VAL A 113 17.97 8.84 4.16
N GLU A 114 19.21 8.90 3.66
CA GLU A 114 20.31 9.58 4.35
C GLU A 114 19.98 11.06 4.62
N SER A 115 19.39 11.77 3.65
CA SER A 115 18.98 13.17 3.80
C SER A 115 17.87 13.41 4.83
N LYS A 116 17.07 12.38 5.15
CA LYS A 116 15.99 12.43 6.15
C LYS A 116 16.38 11.83 7.49
N THR A 117 17.52 11.14 7.55
CA THR A 117 17.99 10.39 8.72
C THR A 117 19.49 10.64 8.94
N CYS A 118 20.36 9.67 8.67
CA CYS A 118 21.82 9.79 8.66
C CYS A 118 22.49 8.68 7.81
N VAL A 119 23.81 8.74 7.65
CA VAL A 119 24.59 7.87 6.74
C VAL A 119 24.48 6.38 7.08
N GLU A 120 24.38 6.03 8.36
CA GLU A 120 24.21 4.65 8.84
C GLU A 120 22.91 4.01 8.34
N TRP A 121 21.90 4.85 8.06
CA TRP A 121 20.57 4.43 7.60
C TRP A 121 20.44 4.44 6.08
N ARG A 122 21.48 4.83 5.34
CA ARG A 122 21.47 4.88 3.88
C ARG A 122 20.96 3.58 3.26
N ASN A 123 21.41 2.43 3.75
CA ASN A 123 21.01 1.12 3.23
C ASN A 123 19.61 0.64 3.69
N SER A 124 18.92 1.42 4.52
CA SER A 124 17.53 1.19 4.95
C SER A 124 16.49 1.77 3.98
N PHE A 125 16.85 1.94 2.69
CA PHE A 125 15.99 2.53 1.65
C PHE A 125 14.68 1.76 1.38
N LEU A 126 14.57 0.50 1.84
CA LEU A 126 13.35 -0.32 1.76
C LEU A 126 12.53 -0.33 3.05
N CYS A 127 12.98 0.38 4.10
CA CYS A 127 12.24 0.44 5.35
C CYS A 127 11.01 1.36 5.20
N VAL A 128 9.83 0.75 5.23
CA VAL A 128 8.54 1.45 5.24
C VAL A 128 7.97 1.52 6.65
N ASP A 129 7.19 2.57 6.94
CA ASP A 129 6.53 2.77 8.23
C ASP A 129 5.73 1.51 8.63
N GLY A 130 5.92 1.06 9.87
CA GLY A 130 5.32 -0.17 10.40
C GLY A 130 6.14 -1.46 10.22
N THR A 131 7.29 -1.44 9.54
CA THR A 131 8.23 -2.58 9.56
C THR A 131 9.21 -2.43 10.73
N PRO A 132 9.14 -3.27 11.77
CA PRO A 132 10.04 -3.14 12.91
C PRO A 132 11.44 -3.67 12.58
N PHE A 133 12.48 -3.02 13.13
CA PHE A 133 13.88 -3.40 13.01
C PHE A 133 14.16 -4.58 13.89
N ASN A 134 14.46 -5.75 13.31
CA ASN A 134 14.86 -6.91 14.10
C ASN A 134 16.19 -6.62 14.81
N LEU A 135 16.20 -6.81 16.12
CA LEU A 135 17.39 -6.76 16.95
C LEU A 135 18.01 -8.15 17.04
N PHE A 136 19.33 -8.23 16.95
CA PHE A 136 20.08 -9.49 17.07
C PHE A 136 19.86 -10.15 18.43
N GLN A 137 19.77 -9.35 19.49
CA GLN A 137 19.50 -9.80 20.85
C GLN A 137 18.48 -8.89 21.53
N LYS A 138 17.76 -9.49 22.48
CA LYS A 138 16.85 -8.78 23.37
C LYS A 138 17.61 -7.76 24.21
N PRO A 139 17.21 -6.48 24.22
CA PRO A 139 17.83 -5.47 25.09
C PRO A 139 17.76 -5.86 26.56
N GLY A 140 18.81 -5.57 27.33
CA GLY A 140 18.84 -5.84 28.76
C GLY A 140 17.84 -4.98 29.55
N TRP A 141 17.59 -3.76 29.08
CA TRP A 141 16.62 -2.84 29.69
C TRP A 141 15.29 -2.90 28.96
N HIS A 142 14.20 -3.23 29.67
CA HIS A 142 12.84 -3.42 29.12
C HIS A 142 12.76 -4.37 27.91
N GLY A 143 13.61 -5.40 27.83
CA GLY A 143 13.69 -6.29 26.67
C GLY A 143 12.37 -6.91 26.21
N GLU A 144 11.41 -7.15 27.11
CA GLU A 144 10.07 -7.64 26.73
C GLU A 144 9.28 -6.65 25.87
N GLY A 145 9.49 -5.34 26.06
CA GLY A 145 8.84 -4.29 25.28
C GLY A 145 9.31 -4.24 23.82
N PHE A 146 10.39 -4.94 23.50
CA PHE A 146 10.90 -5.08 22.14
C PHE A 146 10.46 -6.41 21.51
N PHE A 147 9.78 -7.31 22.23
CA PHE A 147 9.41 -8.61 21.68
C PHE A 147 8.14 -8.48 20.83
N ASP A 148 8.26 -8.71 19.52
CA ASP A 148 7.14 -8.56 18.60
C ASP A 148 6.23 -9.80 18.54
N ARG A 149 5.11 -9.68 17.82
CA ARG A 149 4.18 -10.78 17.54
C ARG A 149 4.83 -11.95 16.78
N LYS A 150 5.98 -11.74 16.13
CA LYS A 150 6.75 -12.76 15.42
C LYS A 150 7.81 -13.42 16.30
N SER A 151 7.76 -13.17 17.61
CA SER A 151 8.69 -13.69 18.61
C SER A 151 10.14 -13.27 18.36
N ARG A 152 10.33 -12.03 17.89
CA ARG A 152 11.65 -11.44 17.65
C ARG A 152 11.78 -10.14 18.43
N PRO A 153 12.93 -9.90 19.09
CA PRO A 153 13.27 -8.55 19.53
C PRO A 153 13.28 -7.61 18.33
N SER A 154 12.53 -6.52 18.38
CA SER A 154 12.40 -5.56 17.30
C SER A 154 12.03 -4.16 17.79
N LEU A 155 12.33 -3.16 16.97
CA LEU A 155 12.12 -1.73 17.25
C LEU A 155 11.25 -1.09 16.19
N SER A 156 10.24 -0.31 16.57
CA SER A 156 9.60 0.62 15.63
C SER A 156 10.44 1.89 15.52
N ASN A 157 10.72 2.35 14.30
CA ASN A 157 11.28 3.68 14.09
C ASN A 157 10.17 4.59 13.55
N GLN A 158 9.83 5.63 14.31
CA GLN A 158 8.93 6.68 13.85
C GLN A 158 9.76 7.95 13.63
N VAL A 159 9.98 8.30 12.35
CA VAL A 159 10.66 9.54 12.01
C VAL A 159 9.67 10.69 12.19
N ARG A 160 9.89 11.51 13.22
CA ARG A 160 9.12 12.75 13.43
C ARG A 160 9.92 13.92 12.86
N SER A 161 9.42 14.54 11.80
CA SER A 161 9.96 15.82 11.34
C SER A 161 9.58 16.91 12.35
N SER A 162 10.53 17.33 13.19
CA SER A 162 10.39 18.55 13.98
C SER A 162 10.73 19.73 13.06
N SER A 163 9.72 20.47 12.62
CA SER A 163 9.96 21.83 12.13
C SER A 163 10.24 22.70 13.35
N PHE A 164 11.48 23.21 13.49
CA PHE A 164 11.78 24.33 14.37
C PHE A 164 11.57 25.64 13.61
#